data_AF-A0A1I4T703-F1
#
_entry.id   AF-A0A1I4T703-F1
#
_cell.length_a   1.000
_cell.length_b   1.000
_cell.length_c   1.000
_cell.angle_alpha   90.00
_cell.angle_beta   90.00
_cell.angle_gamma   90.00
#
_symmetry.space_group_name_H-M   'P 1'
#
loop_
_entity.id
_entity.type
_entity.pdbx_description
1 polymer ?
#
loop_
_entity_poly.entity_id
_entity_poly.type
_entity_poly.pdbx_seq_one_letter_code
_entity_poly.pdbx_strand_id
1 'polypeptide(L)'
;MVNSLAHQSVSRVYENLIKAAGRQVVESSITALFILSGLFFLSLALLKVLRTGNSHFVRSIIVGWFYAMGLFALCGCFLICARIEYIHFFQYGLLAFLAAFLSSSIHGVLWGMTLLGILDEVYNYAFYPFYTSYLDFNDFLLNFAGVMMGILMYCSLFPGKGYYREDFSTRMYGVMFFIASIIFLGLASNRIIMDVKIESKPVTVFVNGAFVFAYNSPSSFWIPLKGGGFFHILHPVEGLILLVLVVTVADQICCRISRSCKAFLTA
;
A
#
# COMPACT_ATOMS: atom_id res chain seq x y z
N MET A 1 8.71 -27.67 0.62
CA MET A 1 7.80 -26.59 1.09
C MET A 1 8.60 -25.31 1.10
N VAL A 2 8.39 -24.43 0.11
CA VAL A 2 9.06 -23.13 0.07
C VAL A 2 8.26 -22.20 0.98
N ASN A 3 8.87 -21.81 2.09
CA ASN A 3 8.30 -20.89 3.08
C ASN A 3 8.16 -19.49 2.47
N SER A 4 7.05 -18.78 2.71
CA SER A 4 7.06 -17.31 2.61
C SER A 4 7.87 -16.78 3.79
N LEU A 5 9.19 -16.77 3.64
CA LEU A 5 10.14 -16.51 4.73
C LEU A 5 9.90 -15.16 5.41
N ALA A 6 9.35 -14.15 4.72
CA ALA A 6 9.15 -12.82 5.28
C ALA A 6 7.93 -12.75 6.23
N HIS A 7 6.70 -12.95 5.74
CA HIS A 7 5.48 -12.83 6.55
C HIS A 7 5.52 -13.72 7.79
N GLN A 8 5.88 -15.00 7.64
CA GLN A 8 5.92 -15.91 8.80
C GLN A 8 7.00 -15.55 9.82
N SER A 9 8.13 -14.98 9.39
CA SER A 9 9.18 -14.55 10.31
C SER A 9 8.73 -13.31 11.08
N VAL A 10 8.11 -12.34 10.41
CA VAL A 10 7.53 -11.16 11.04
C VAL A 10 6.44 -11.55 12.04
N SER A 11 5.51 -12.44 11.66
CA SER A 11 4.48 -12.97 12.56
C SER A 11 5.08 -13.69 13.77
N ARG A 12 6.12 -14.52 13.59
CA ARG A 12 6.79 -15.21 14.70
C ARG A 12 7.46 -14.25 15.67
N VAL A 13 8.16 -13.23 15.16
CA VAL A 13 8.76 -12.19 16.01
C VAL A 13 7.67 -11.46 16.78
N TYR A 14 6.58 -11.08 16.12
CA TYR A 14 5.44 -10.41 16.75
C TYR A 14 4.78 -11.27 17.84
N GLU A 15 4.53 -12.55 17.58
CA GLU A 15 3.99 -13.49 18.57
C GLU A 15 4.92 -13.64 19.79
N ASN A 16 6.23 -13.71 19.57
CA ASN A 16 7.20 -13.78 20.66
C ASN A 16 7.21 -12.49 21.50
N LEU A 17 7.11 -11.33 20.86
CA LEU A 17 6.98 -10.05 21.56
C LEU A 17 5.69 -9.98 22.37
N ILE A 18 4.56 -10.42 21.81
CA ILE A 18 3.28 -10.49 22.53
C ILE A 18 3.39 -11.40 23.75
N LYS A 19 3.99 -12.59 23.59
CA LYS A 19 4.19 -13.53 24.70
C LYS A 19 5.06 -12.95 25.80
N ALA A 20 6.07 -12.14 25.44
CA ALA A 20 7.01 -11.57 26.40
C ALA A 20 6.47 -10.33 27.14
N ALA A 21 5.83 -9.39 26.43
CA ALA A 21 5.49 -8.07 26.96
C ALA A 21 3.98 -7.80 27.05
N GLY A 22 3.14 -8.69 26.50
CA GLY A 22 1.70 -8.50 26.40
C GLY A 22 1.28 -7.69 25.18
N ARG A 23 0.12 -8.05 24.62
CA ARG A 23 -0.39 -7.48 23.35
C ARG A 23 -0.52 -5.96 23.38
N GLN A 24 -1.12 -5.41 24.43
CA GLN A 24 -1.38 -3.97 24.54
C GLN A 24 -0.08 -3.14 24.50
N VAL A 25 0.96 -3.60 25.21
CA VAL A 25 2.26 -2.93 25.24
C VAL A 25 2.88 -2.94 23.84
N VAL A 26 2.95 -4.12 23.21
CA VAL A 26 3.55 -4.27 21.87
C VAL A 26 2.82 -3.42 20.84
N GLU A 27 1.49 -3.50 20.79
CA GLU A 27 0.68 -2.74 19.82
C GLU A 27 0.80 -1.21 20.02
N SER A 28 0.84 -0.75 21.27
CA SER A 28 1.02 0.68 21.59
C SER A 28 2.43 1.14 21.22
N SER A 29 3.46 0.33 21.49
CA SER A 29 4.85 0.63 21.13
C SER A 29 5.05 0.70 19.62
N ILE A 30 4.49 -0.23 18.85
CA ILE A 30 4.55 -0.20 17.38
C ILE A 30 3.89 1.10 16.88
N THR A 31 2.69 1.41 17.36
CA THR A 31 1.96 2.62 16.96
C THR A 31 2.77 3.89 17.26
N ALA A 32 3.32 4.00 18.48
CA ALA A 32 4.15 5.13 18.88
C ALA A 32 5.41 5.25 18.03
N LEU A 33 6.10 4.14 17.75
CA LEU A 33 7.29 4.11 16.90
C LEU A 33 6.99 4.62 15.48
N PHE A 34 5.87 4.18 14.89
CA PHE A 34 5.44 4.63 13.56
C PHE A 34 5.09 6.13 13.53
N ILE A 35 4.34 6.61 14.53
CA ILE A 35 4.00 8.04 14.60
C ILE A 35 5.25 8.90 14.80
N LEU A 36 6.12 8.53 15.75
CA LEU A 36 7.33 9.30 16.05
C LEU A 36 8.32 9.31 14.88
N SER A 37 8.53 8.15 14.24
CA SER A 37 9.37 8.09 13.04
C SER A 37 8.77 8.92 11.90
N GLY A 38 7.46 8.81 11.65
CA GLY A 38 6.76 9.62 10.65
C GLY A 38 6.91 11.12 10.90
N LEU A 39 6.71 11.58 12.14
CA LEU A 39 6.87 13.00 12.52
C LEU A 39 8.31 13.49 12.37
N PHE A 40 9.29 12.68 12.79
CA PHE A 40 10.70 13.00 12.63
C PHE A 40 11.06 13.18 11.15
N PHE A 41 10.66 12.22 10.33
CA PHE A 41 10.88 12.19 8.90
C PHE A 41 10.18 13.34 8.17
N LEU A 42 8.93 13.64 8.52
CA LEU A 42 8.20 14.80 8.02
C LEU A 42 8.89 16.11 8.39
N SER A 43 9.38 16.24 9.63
CA SER A 43 10.08 17.44 10.10
C SER A 43 11.37 17.66 9.31
N LEU A 44 12.17 16.60 9.10
CA LEU A 44 13.37 16.67 8.26
C LEU A 44 13.06 17.04 6.82
N ALA A 45 12.02 16.43 6.25
CA ALA A 45 11.53 16.71 4.91
C ALA A 45 11.14 18.19 4.76
N LEU A 46 10.31 18.72 5.67
CA LEU A 46 9.88 20.12 5.64
C LEU A 46 11.05 21.07 5.81
N LEU A 47 11.98 20.82 6.73
CA LEU A 47 13.17 21.67 6.92
C LEU A 47 14.03 21.77 5.66
N LYS A 48 14.24 20.67 4.94
CA LYS A 48 14.99 20.69 3.68
C LYS A 48 14.23 21.38 2.56
N VAL A 49 12.94 21.11 2.45
CA VAL A 49 12.09 21.66 1.38
C VAL A 49 11.91 23.17 1.54
N LEU A 50 11.74 23.67 2.75
CA LEU A 50 11.64 25.12 3.01
C LEU A 50 12.93 25.88 2.65
N ARG A 51 14.10 25.22 2.70
CA ARG A 51 15.38 25.81 2.29
C ARG A 51 15.55 25.92 0.77
N THR A 52 14.68 25.32 -0.03
CA THR A 52 14.77 25.36 -1.50
C THR A 52 14.35 26.70 -2.10
N GLY A 53 13.58 27.52 -1.38
CA GLY A 53 13.01 28.78 -1.89
C GLY A 53 11.94 28.61 -2.97
N ASN A 54 11.65 27.38 -3.43
CA ASN A 54 10.64 27.11 -4.47
C ASN A 54 9.27 26.84 -3.84
N SER A 55 8.44 27.88 -3.78
CA SER A 55 7.10 27.81 -3.17
C SER A 55 6.17 26.78 -3.81
N HIS A 56 6.27 26.55 -5.13
CA HIS A 56 5.46 25.55 -5.85
C HIS A 56 5.86 24.13 -5.47
N PHE A 57 7.16 23.86 -5.38
CA PHE A 57 7.68 22.57 -4.93
C PHE A 57 7.31 22.32 -3.46
N VAL A 58 7.50 23.30 -2.58
CA VAL A 58 7.12 23.24 -1.16
C VAL A 58 5.64 22.89 -1.01
N ARG A 59 4.76 23.60 -1.72
CA ARG A 59 3.31 23.35 -1.67
C ARG A 59 2.97 21.92 -2.15
N SER A 60 3.61 21.45 -3.21
CA SER A 60 3.37 20.11 -3.76
C SER A 60 3.78 19.01 -2.78
N ILE A 61 4.93 19.17 -2.10
CA ILE A 61 5.39 18.26 -1.05
C ILE A 61 4.45 18.27 0.15
N ILE A 62 4.01 19.45 0.63
CA ILE A 62 3.08 19.56 1.76
C ILE A 62 1.76 18.84 1.44
N VAL A 63 1.17 19.11 0.27
CA VAL A 63 -0.06 18.43 -0.18
C VAL A 63 0.16 16.92 -0.25
N GLY A 64 1.31 16.48 -0.76
CA GLY A 64 1.67 15.06 -0.78
C GLY A 64 1.72 14.43 0.61
N TRP A 65 2.36 15.09 1.57
CA TRP A 65 2.43 14.59 2.95
C TRP A 65 1.08 14.57 3.64
N PHE A 66 0.23 15.59 3.47
CA PHE A 66 -1.14 15.56 3.98
C PHE A 66 -1.93 14.39 3.40
N TYR A 67 -1.78 14.15 2.11
CA TYR A 67 -2.40 13.03 1.43
C TYR A 67 -1.91 11.67 1.98
N ALA A 68 -0.59 11.47 2.07
CA ALA A 68 -0.01 10.22 2.56
C ALA A 68 -0.32 9.95 4.04
N MET A 69 -0.26 10.98 4.90
CA MET A 69 -0.64 10.86 6.31
C MET A 69 -2.14 10.63 6.49
N GLY A 70 -2.97 11.26 5.66
CA GLY A 70 -4.40 11.00 5.62
C GLY A 70 -4.70 9.54 5.27
N LEU A 71 -4.07 9.00 4.23
CA LEU A 71 -4.19 7.59 3.87
C LEU A 71 -3.74 6.67 5.00
N PHE A 72 -2.58 6.94 5.60
CA PHE A 72 -2.08 6.16 6.74
C PHE A 72 -3.06 6.13 7.91
N ALA A 73 -3.60 7.29 8.28
CA ALA A 73 -4.59 7.39 9.35
C ALA A 73 -5.87 6.63 9.01
N LEU A 74 -6.41 6.82 7.80
CA LEU A 74 -7.63 6.13 7.35
C LEU A 74 -7.44 4.61 7.31
N CYS A 75 -6.34 4.12 6.73
CA CYS A 75 -6.03 2.69 6.72
C CYS A 75 -5.85 2.15 8.15
N GLY A 76 -5.12 2.89 9.00
CA GLY A 76 -4.87 2.50 10.39
C GLY A 76 -6.10 2.55 11.31
N CYS A 77 -7.13 3.30 10.94
CA CYS A 77 -8.40 3.38 11.65
C CYS A 77 -9.42 2.35 11.16
N PHE A 78 -9.46 2.08 9.85
CA PHE A 78 -10.57 1.33 9.25
C PHE A 78 -10.19 0.00 8.61
N LEU A 79 -8.94 -0.19 8.17
CA LEU A 79 -8.55 -1.36 7.38
C LEU A 79 -7.62 -2.32 8.13
N ILE A 80 -6.92 -1.83 9.16
CA ILE A 80 -5.97 -2.63 9.93
C ILE A 80 -6.70 -3.46 10.99
N CYS A 81 -6.50 -4.78 10.96
CA CYS A 81 -7.04 -5.68 11.97
C CYS A 81 -6.05 -5.93 13.13
N ALA A 82 -4.75 -5.85 12.84
CA ALA A 82 -3.69 -6.01 13.83
C ALA A 82 -2.57 -4.99 13.60
N ARG A 83 -2.07 -4.33 14.67
CA ARG A 83 -1.06 -3.27 14.53
C ARG A 83 0.25 -3.71 13.89
N ILE A 84 0.52 -5.02 13.81
CA ILE A 84 1.66 -5.55 13.06
C ILE A 84 1.59 -5.22 11.56
N GLU A 85 0.39 -5.05 11.01
CA GLU A 85 0.16 -4.66 9.60
C GLU A 85 0.73 -3.28 9.27
N TYR A 86 1.12 -2.48 10.27
CA TYR A 86 1.89 -1.26 10.00
C TYR A 86 3.22 -1.54 9.27
N ILE A 87 3.72 -2.78 9.32
CA ILE A 87 4.91 -3.20 8.58
C ILE A 87 4.80 -2.93 7.08
N HIS A 88 3.60 -3.02 6.49
CA HIS A 88 3.36 -2.78 5.07
C HIS A 88 3.78 -1.36 4.65
N PHE A 89 3.42 -0.33 5.45
CA PHE A 89 3.83 1.04 5.17
C PHE A 89 5.35 1.20 5.19
N PHE A 90 6.03 0.56 6.16
CA PHE A 90 7.47 0.64 6.29
C PHE A 90 8.19 -0.11 5.16
N GLN A 91 7.78 -1.36 4.89
CA GLN A 91 8.37 -2.20 3.85
C GLN A 91 8.28 -1.53 2.49
N TYR A 92 7.09 -1.09 2.09
CA TYR A 92 6.88 -0.46 0.79
C TYR A 92 7.37 0.99 0.74
N GLY A 93 7.38 1.71 1.86
CA GLY A 93 8.00 3.02 1.95
C GLY A 93 9.52 2.97 1.78
N LEU A 94 10.19 2.03 2.45
CA LEU A 94 11.63 1.83 2.26
C LEU A 94 11.95 1.37 0.83
N LEU A 95 11.17 0.43 0.29
CA LEU A 95 11.34 -0.07 -1.07
C LEU A 95 11.18 1.07 -2.10
N ALA A 96 10.14 1.88 -1.99
CA ALA A 96 9.91 3.00 -2.90
C ALA A 96 10.96 4.11 -2.75
N PHE A 97 11.42 4.38 -1.53
CA PHE A 97 12.51 5.30 -1.28
C PHE A 97 13.80 4.86 -2.00
N LEU A 98 14.19 3.58 -1.87
CA LEU A 98 15.35 3.01 -2.56
C LEU A 98 15.16 2.97 -4.07
N ALA A 99 13.97 2.59 -4.56
CA ALA A 99 13.66 2.61 -5.98
C ALA A 99 13.75 4.03 -6.57
N ALA A 100 13.37 5.06 -5.80
CA ALA A 100 13.49 6.45 -6.22
C ALA A 100 14.94 6.94 -6.31
N PHE A 101 15.88 6.35 -5.55
CA PHE A 101 17.31 6.59 -5.75
C PHE A 101 17.83 6.06 -7.09
N LEU A 102 17.31 4.91 -7.51
CA LEU A 102 17.78 4.19 -8.70
C LEU A 102 17.03 4.57 -9.98
N SER A 103 15.88 5.22 -9.84
CA SER A 103 14.99 5.58 -10.94
C SER A 103 15.14 7.05 -11.35
N SER A 104 14.97 7.31 -12.64
CA SER A 104 14.84 8.66 -13.20
C SER A 104 13.39 9.17 -13.27
N SER A 105 12.41 8.33 -12.88
CA SER A 105 10.98 8.64 -12.95
C SER A 105 10.26 8.31 -11.65
N ILE A 106 9.73 9.33 -10.98
CA ILE A 106 8.83 9.15 -9.82
C ILE A 106 7.58 8.37 -10.23
N HIS A 107 7.01 8.65 -11.40
CA HIS A 107 5.84 7.93 -11.90
C HIS A 107 6.16 6.44 -12.07
N GLY A 108 7.32 6.12 -12.63
CA GLY A 108 7.80 4.74 -12.72
C GLY A 108 7.90 4.05 -11.36
N VAL A 109 8.37 4.77 -10.33
CA VAL A 109 8.44 4.25 -8.96
C VAL A 109 7.06 4.07 -8.36
N LEU A 110 6.18 5.08 -8.46
CA LEU A 110 4.82 5.02 -7.94
C LEU A 110 4.10 3.80 -8.47
N TRP A 111 4.03 3.68 -9.79
CA TRP A 111 3.32 2.60 -10.47
C TRP A 111 4.01 1.24 -10.29
N GLY A 112 5.34 1.19 -10.43
CA GLY A 112 6.11 -0.04 -10.31
C GLY A 112 6.04 -0.64 -8.91
N MET A 113 6.21 0.19 -7.87
CA MET A 113 6.15 -0.28 -6.48
C MET A 113 4.73 -0.59 -6.03
N THR A 114 3.73 0.13 -6.54
CA THR A 114 2.31 -0.24 -6.31
C THR A 114 2.00 -1.59 -6.92
N LEU A 115 2.44 -1.85 -8.16
CA LEU A 115 2.26 -3.15 -8.82
C LEU A 115 2.98 -4.26 -8.06
N LEU A 116 4.21 -4.02 -7.59
CA LEU A 116 4.91 -4.99 -6.73
C LEU A 116 4.13 -5.28 -5.44
N GLY A 117 3.53 -4.26 -4.82
CA GLY A 117 2.67 -4.43 -3.64
C GLY A 117 1.44 -5.30 -3.89
N ILE A 118 0.81 -5.15 -5.06
CA ILE A 118 -0.30 -6.01 -5.46
C ILE A 118 0.19 -7.45 -5.70
N LEU A 119 1.32 -7.59 -6.39
CA LEU A 119 1.87 -8.91 -6.74
C LEU A 119 2.33 -9.70 -5.50
N ASP A 120 2.85 -9.03 -4.47
CA ASP A 120 3.23 -9.65 -3.20
C ASP A 120 2.01 -10.31 -2.54
N GLU A 121 0.89 -9.59 -2.45
CA GLU A 121 -0.34 -10.13 -1.87
C GLU A 121 -1.01 -11.19 -2.74
N VAL A 122 -1.01 -11.01 -4.07
CA VAL A 122 -1.49 -12.04 -5.00
C VAL A 122 -0.64 -13.30 -4.88
N TYR A 123 0.68 -13.16 -4.75
CA TYR A 123 1.59 -14.28 -4.52
C TYR A 123 1.30 -14.96 -3.18
N ASN A 124 1.15 -14.20 -2.10
CA ASN A 124 0.82 -14.73 -0.78
C ASN A 124 -0.50 -15.50 -0.81
N TYR A 125 -1.54 -14.94 -1.42
CA TYR A 125 -2.84 -15.58 -1.58
C TYR A 125 -2.78 -16.85 -2.45
N ALA A 126 -2.13 -16.79 -3.61
CA ALA A 126 -2.07 -17.90 -4.57
C ALA A 126 -1.27 -19.11 -4.04
N PHE A 127 -0.17 -18.85 -3.35
CA PHE A 127 0.76 -19.91 -2.91
C PHE A 127 0.59 -20.32 -1.45
N TYR A 128 -0.06 -19.51 -0.63
CA TYR A 128 -0.31 -19.78 0.80
C TYR A 128 -1.78 -19.62 1.23
N PRO A 129 -2.77 -20.15 0.45
CA PRO A 129 -4.19 -19.98 0.75
C PRO A 129 -4.61 -20.62 2.09
N PHE A 130 -3.82 -21.54 2.64
CA PHE A 130 -4.09 -22.10 3.96
C PHE A 130 -4.03 -21.06 5.11
N TYR A 131 -3.24 -20.01 4.93
CA TYR A 131 -2.99 -18.97 5.93
C TYR A 131 -3.84 -17.72 5.73
N THR A 132 -4.41 -17.53 4.54
CA THR A 132 -5.29 -16.41 4.23
C THR A 132 -6.58 -16.90 3.58
N SER A 133 -7.71 -16.45 4.12
CA SER A 133 -9.02 -16.80 3.58
C SER A 133 -9.45 -15.92 2.40
N TYR A 134 -8.73 -14.86 2.05
CA TYR A 134 -9.11 -13.97 0.95
C TYR A 134 -7.90 -13.23 0.39
N LEU A 135 -8.00 -12.76 -0.85
CA LEU A 135 -7.01 -11.83 -1.40
C LEU A 135 -7.16 -10.50 -0.66
N ASP A 136 -6.14 -10.10 0.09
CA ASP A 136 -6.24 -8.95 1.00
C ASP A 136 -6.08 -7.62 0.25
N PHE A 137 -7.21 -7.04 -0.15
CA PHE A 137 -7.25 -5.72 -0.79
C PHE A 137 -6.95 -4.59 0.19
N ASN A 138 -7.03 -4.80 1.51
CA ASN A 138 -6.57 -3.80 2.47
C ASN A 138 -5.07 -3.62 2.31
N ASP A 139 -4.33 -4.72 2.22
CA ASP A 139 -2.87 -4.69 2.08
C ASP A 139 -2.42 -4.02 0.78
N PHE A 140 -3.22 -4.05 -0.30
CA PHE A 140 -2.93 -3.26 -1.51
C PHE A 140 -2.87 -1.76 -1.20
N LEU A 141 -3.81 -1.26 -0.38
CA LEU A 141 -3.85 0.16 0.02
C LEU A 141 -2.78 0.49 1.05
N LEU A 142 -2.48 -0.41 1.98
CA LEU A 142 -1.39 -0.22 2.95
C LEU A 142 -0.03 -0.16 2.24
N ASN A 143 0.23 -1.10 1.32
CA ASN A 143 1.42 -1.13 0.49
C ASN A 143 1.55 0.17 -0.31
N PHE A 144 0.47 0.58 -0.99
CA PHE A 144 0.43 1.84 -1.74
C PHE A 144 0.69 3.09 -0.87
N ALA A 145 0.07 3.18 0.30
CA ALA A 145 0.30 4.29 1.22
C ALA A 145 1.77 4.36 1.66
N GLY A 146 2.39 3.19 1.91
CA GLY A 146 3.83 3.07 2.10
C GLY A 146 4.63 3.63 0.93
N VAL A 147 4.35 3.19 -0.31
CA VAL A 147 5.00 3.67 -1.54
C VAL A 147 4.97 5.21 -1.61
N MET A 148 3.82 5.82 -1.34
CA MET A 148 3.68 7.27 -1.39
C MET A 148 4.57 7.97 -0.36
N MET A 149 4.65 7.47 0.88
CA MET A 149 5.56 8.01 1.89
C MET A 149 7.02 7.90 1.47
N GLY A 150 7.43 6.78 0.89
CA GLY A 150 8.79 6.56 0.41
C GLY A 150 9.21 7.54 -0.69
N ILE A 151 8.32 7.76 -1.65
CA ILE A 151 8.51 8.76 -2.73
C ILE A 151 8.63 10.16 -2.15
N LEU A 152 7.72 10.56 -1.25
CA LEU A 152 7.71 11.90 -0.65
C LEU A 152 8.96 12.14 0.20
N MET A 153 9.40 11.13 0.94
CA MET A 153 10.65 11.16 1.69
C MET A 153 11.82 11.47 0.76
N TYR A 154 11.95 10.70 -0.33
CA TYR A 154 13.02 10.89 -1.30
C TYR A 154 12.99 12.30 -1.91
N CYS A 155 11.83 12.73 -2.41
CA CYS A 155 11.68 14.05 -3.02
C CYS A 155 12.02 15.18 -2.04
N SER A 156 11.66 15.02 -0.77
CA SER A 156 11.92 16.02 0.26
C SER A 156 13.39 16.07 0.68
N LEU A 157 14.07 14.93 0.73
CA LEU A 157 15.48 14.85 1.10
C LEU A 157 16.44 15.24 -0.03
N PHE A 158 16.02 15.05 -1.29
CA PHE A 158 16.81 15.31 -2.50
C PHE A 158 16.04 16.21 -3.48
N PRO A 159 15.72 17.45 -3.07
CA PRO A 159 15.07 18.40 -3.97
C PRO A 159 15.98 18.70 -5.16
N GLY A 160 15.40 18.79 -6.36
CA GLY A 160 16.13 19.18 -7.57
C GLY A 160 16.82 18.05 -8.34
N LYS A 161 16.76 16.78 -7.89
CA LYS A 161 17.07 15.66 -8.78
C LYS A 161 15.99 15.60 -9.87
N GLY A 162 16.38 15.83 -11.12
CA GLY A 162 15.45 15.96 -12.23
C GLY A 162 14.71 14.66 -12.51
N TYR A 163 13.39 14.69 -12.32
CA TYR A 163 12.50 13.56 -12.63
C TYR A 163 11.90 13.77 -14.02
N TYR A 164 12.27 12.93 -14.98
CA TYR A 164 11.91 13.12 -16.38
C TYR A 164 11.19 11.88 -16.92
N ARG A 165 9.85 11.93 -16.95
CA ARG A 165 8.96 11.35 -17.98
C ARG A 165 7.50 11.40 -17.51
N GLU A 166 6.67 12.14 -18.26
CA GLU A 166 5.21 12.18 -18.05
C GLU A 166 4.49 10.98 -18.74
N ASP A 167 5.10 10.34 -19.75
CA ASP A 167 4.43 9.28 -20.56
C ASP A 167 4.20 7.93 -19.86
N PHE A 168 4.68 7.74 -18.63
CA PHE A 168 4.55 6.45 -17.95
C PHE A 168 3.11 6.21 -17.48
N SER A 169 2.43 7.25 -16.99
CA SER A 169 1.11 7.12 -16.38
C SER A 169 0.05 6.64 -17.37
N THR A 170 0.01 7.18 -18.60
CA THR A 170 -0.97 6.76 -19.62
C THR A 170 -0.86 5.27 -19.96
N ARG A 171 0.37 4.74 -20.02
CA ARG A 171 0.60 3.31 -20.25
C ARG A 171 0.08 2.47 -19.08
N MET A 172 0.31 2.93 -17.86
CA MET A 172 -0.14 2.23 -16.66
C MET A 172 -1.66 2.25 -16.49
N TYR A 173 -2.35 3.34 -16.85
CA TYR A 173 -3.81 3.32 -16.94
C TYR A 173 -4.30 2.30 -17.97
N GLY A 174 -3.60 2.13 -19.09
CA GLY A 174 -3.86 1.06 -20.05
C GLY A 174 -3.70 -0.34 -19.46
N VAL A 175 -2.65 -0.56 -18.66
CA VAL A 175 -2.42 -1.83 -17.93
C VAL A 175 -3.53 -2.08 -16.91
N MET A 176 -3.94 -1.07 -16.12
CA MET A 176 -5.05 -1.19 -15.18
C MET A 176 -6.36 -1.53 -15.89
N PHE A 177 -6.65 -0.86 -17.00
CA PHE A 177 -7.84 -1.12 -17.79
C PHE A 177 -7.84 -2.55 -18.34
N PHE A 178 -6.68 -3.02 -18.82
CA PHE A 178 -6.52 -4.40 -19.28
C PHE A 178 -6.76 -5.42 -18.15
N ILE A 179 -6.18 -5.21 -16.97
CA ILE A 179 -6.41 -6.06 -15.80
C ILE A 179 -7.88 -6.05 -15.38
N ALA A 180 -8.51 -4.87 -15.30
CA ALA A 180 -9.92 -4.73 -14.98
C ALA A 180 -10.81 -5.47 -16.00
N SER A 181 -10.43 -5.42 -17.29
CA SER A 181 -11.13 -6.15 -18.35
C SER A 181 -11.01 -7.66 -18.20
N ILE A 182 -9.82 -8.18 -17.83
CA ILE A 182 -9.63 -9.61 -17.52
C ILE A 182 -10.51 -10.03 -16.35
N ILE A 183 -10.54 -9.24 -15.27
CA ILE A 183 -11.37 -9.52 -14.10
C ILE A 183 -12.85 -9.54 -14.49
N PHE A 184 -13.31 -8.53 -15.24
CA PHE A 184 -14.68 -8.45 -15.72
C PHE A 184 -15.07 -9.65 -16.58
N LEU A 185 -14.26 -10.01 -17.57
CA LEU A 185 -14.50 -11.17 -18.45
C LEU A 185 -14.45 -12.48 -17.66
N GLY A 186 -13.55 -12.59 -16.68
CA GLY A 186 -13.47 -13.75 -15.79
C GLY A 186 -14.73 -13.91 -14.94
N LEU A 187 -15.27 -12.82 -14.40
CA LEU A 187 -16.56 -12.83 -13.69
C LEU A 187 -17.72 -13.18 -14.63
N ALA A 188 -17.79 -12.54 -15.80
CA ALA A 188 -18.86 -12.80 -16.78
C ALA A 188 -18.87 -14.24 -17.31
N SER A 189 -17.71 -14.91 -17.31
CA SER A 189 -17.56 -16.30 -17.75
C SER A 189 -17.55 -17.33 -16.61
N ASN A 190 -17.83 -16.91 -15.36
CA ASN A 190 -17.73 -17.75 -14.15
C ASN A 190 -16.36 -18.41 -13.96
N ARG A 191 -15.30 -17.82 -14.53
CA ARG A 191 -13.89 -18.22 -14.31
C ARG A 191 -13.28 -17.54 -13.10
N ILE A 192 -13.93 -16.50 -12.59
CA ILE A 192 -13.60 -15.83 -11.33
C ILE A 192 -14.86 -15.85 -10.47
N ILE A 193 -14.70 -16.18 -9.19
CA ILE A 193 -15.75 -16.19 -8.17
C ILE A 193 -15.37 -15.18 -7.09
N MET A 194 -16.28 -14.28 -6.74
CA MET A 194 -16.02 -13.24 -5.74
C MET A 194 -15.90 -13.82 -4.34
N ASP A 195 -16.88 -14.60 -3.93
CA ASP A 195 -16.88 -15.29 -2.64
C ASP A 195 -17.41 -16.72 -2.75
N VAL A 196 -16.86 -17.60 -1.91
CA VAL A 196 -17.41 -18.94 -1.73
C VAL A 196 -17.31 -19.33 -0.27
N LYS A 197 -18.36 -20.00 0.24
CA LYS A 197 -18.33 -20.58 1.58
C LYS A 197 -17.81 -22.00 1.52
N ILE A 198 -16.79 -22.29 2.31
CA ILE A 198 -16.19 -23.62 2.43
C ILE A 198 -16.06 -24.01 3.90
N GLU A 199 -16.36 -25.27 4.19
CA GLU A 199 -16.31 -25.82 5.55
C GLU A 199 -14.87 -26.12 6.00
N SER A 200 -14.00 -26.47 5.06
CA SER A 200 -12.59 -26.76 5.29
C SER A 200 -11.69 -25.60 4.87
N LYS A 201 -10.46 -25.57 5.37
CA LYS A 201 -9.47 -24.57 4.94
C LYS A 201 -9.10 -24.77 3.47
N PRO A 202 -8.99 -23.68 2.68
CA PRO A 202 -8.65 -23.79 1.28
C PRO A 202 -7.21 -24.26 1.12
N VAL A 203 -7.00 -25.27 0.28
CA VAL A 203 -5.67 -25.77 -0.09
C VAL A 203 -5.18 -25.11 -1.40
N THR A 204 -6.11 -24.55 -2.18
CA THR A 204 -5.81 -23.84 -3.44
C THR A 204 -6.70 -22.61 -3.57
N VAL A 205 -6.35 -21.69 -4.46
CA VAL A 205 -7.20 -20.54 -4.85
C VAL A 205 -8.24 -20.87 -5.93
N PHE A 206 -8.34 -22.14 -6.33
CA PHE A 206 -9.27 -22.59 -7.36
C PHE A 206 -10.35 -23.50 -6.77
N VAL A 207 -11.61 -23.24 -7.15
CA VAL A 207 -12.75 -24.12 -6.88
C VAL A 207 -13.42 -24.43 -8.20
N ASN A 208 -13.53 -25.71 -8.54
CA ASN A 208 -14.10 -26.19 -9.81
C ASN A 208 -13.47 -25.51 -11.06
N GLY A 209 -12.17 -25.21 -11.01
CA GLY A 209 -11.44 -24.56 -12.10
C GLY A 209 -11.70 -23.06 -12.25
N ALA A 210 -12.41 -22.43 -11.32
CA ALA A 210 -12.57 -20.98 -11.24
C ALA A 210 -11.68 -20.41 -10.12
N PHE A 211 -11.07 -19.25 -10.37
CA PHE A 211 -10.27 -18.53 -9.39
C PHE A 211 -11.19 -17.86 -8.36
N VAL A 212 -10.95 -18.06 -7.08
CA VAL A 212 -11.75 -17.49 -6.00
C VAL A 212 -11.02 -16.28 -5.43
N PHE A 213 -11.71 -15.17 -5.17
CA PHE A 213 -11.11 -14.02 -4.47
C PHE A 213 -11.21 -14.13 -2.95
N ALA A 214 -12.32 -14.65 -2.42
CA ALA A 214 -12.54 -14.75 -0.99
C ALA A 214 -13.24 -16.06 -0.59
N TYR A 215 -12.80 -16.62 0.52
CA TYR A 215 -13.39 -17.74 1.22
C TYR A 215 -14.01 -17.24 2.52
N ASN A 216 -15.26 -17.60 2.76
CA ASN A 216 -15.97 -17.26 4.00
C ASN A 216 -15.98 -15.75 4.30
N SER A 217 -16.33 -14.94 3.30
CA SER A 217 -16.44 -13.48 3.43
C SER A 217 -17.32 -13.09 4.62
N PRO A 218 -16.92 -12.10 5.42
CA PRO A 218 -17.69 -11.62 6.56
C PRO A 218 -19.05 -11.09 6.09
N SER A 219 -20.11 -11.42 6.82
CA SER A 219 -21.48 -10.97 6.48
C SER A 219 -21.75 -9.51 6.82
N SER A 220 -20.89 -8.88 7.62
CA SER A 220 -21.07 -7.53 8.16
C SER A 220 -19.99 -6.61 7.61
N PHE A 221 -20.39 -5.37 7.29
CA PHE A 221 -19.46 -4.34 6.83
C PHE A 221 -18.40 -4.01 7.90
N TRP A 222 -18.81 -3.83 9.16
CA TRP A 222 -17.90 -3.61 10.28
C TRP A 222 -17.69 -4.88 11.09
N ILE A 223 -16.42 -5.22 11.29
CA ILE A 223 -15.99 -6.39 12.05
C ILE A 223 -15.42 -5.91 13.39
N PRO A 224 -15.93 -6.38 14.54
CA PRO A 224 -15.45 -5.95 15.84
C PRO A 224 -14.05 -6.51 16.13
N LEU A 225 -13.15 -5.67 16.65
CA LEU A 225 -11.83 -6.08 17.10
C LEU A 225 -11.86 -6.65 18.52
N LYS A 226 -11.06 -7.69 18.78
CA LYS A 226 -10.79 -8.19 20.13
C LYS A 226 -9.94 -7.16 20.89
N GLY A 227 -10.61 -6.20 21.53
CA GLY A 227 -9.97 -5.05 22.19
C GLY A 227 -10.74 -3.73 22.04
N GLY A 228 -11.85 -3.72 21.30
CA GLY A 228 -12.65 -2.54 21.03
C GLY A 228 -12.31 -1.89 19.68
N GLY A 229 -13.29 -1.22 19.08
CA GLY A 229 -13.20 -0.68 17.73
C GLY A 229 -13.66 -1.66 16.66
N PHE A 230 -13.59 -1.20 15.41
CA PHE A 230 -14.06 -1.92 14.23
C PHE A 230 -13.07 -1.76 13.09
N PHE A 231 -13.03 -2.76 12.22
CA PHE A 231 -12.33 -2.71 10.94
C PHE A 231 -13.24 -3.22 9.84
N HIS A 232 -12.84 -2.98 8.60
CA HIS A 232 -13.52 -3.41 7.40
C HIS A 232 -12.54 -4.14 6.49
N ILE A 233 -12.97 -5.31 5.98
CA ILE A 233 -12.23 -6.06 4.97
C ILE A 233 -12.83 -5.65 3.62
N LEU A 234 -12.01 -5.01 2.79
CA LEU A 234 -12.47 -4.52 1.50
C LEU A 234 -12.89 -5.68 0.59
N HIS A 235 -14.09 -5.56 0.03
CA HIS A 235 -14.51 -6.42 -1.07
C HIS A 235 -13.64 -6.16 -2.30
N PRO A 236 -13.37 -7.14 -3.19
CA PRO A 236 -12.50 -6.94 -4.34
C PRO A 236 -12.85 -5.73 -5.22
N VAL A 237 -14.14 -5.48 -5.43
CA VAL A 237 -14.62 -4.31 -6.20
C VAL A 237 -14.32 -3.00 -5.47
N GLU A 238 -14.56 -2.95 -4.15
CA GLU A 238 -14.29 -1.76 -3.32
C GLU A 238 -12.78 -1.46 -3.30
N GLY A 239 -11.97 -2.49 -3.09
CA GLY A 239 -10.51 -2.42 -3.12
C GLY A 239 -9.98 -1.89 -4.46
N LEU A 240 -10.47 -2.41 -5.59
CA LEU A 240 -10.08 -1.94 -6.91
C LEU A 240 -10.48 -0.48 -7.17
N ILE A 241 -11.72 -0.10 -6.84
CA ILE A 241 -12.20 1.28 -7.00
C ILE A 241 -11.37 2.23 -6.15
N LEU A 242 -11.17 1.91 -4.86
CA LEU A 242 -10.37 2.73 -3.96
C LEU A 242 -8.94 2.84 -4.43
N LEU A 243 -8.32 1.73 -4.85
CA LEU A 243 -6.94 1.72 -5.35
C LEU A 243 -6.79 2.63 -6.58
N VAL A 244 -7.70 2.55 -7.55
CA VAL A 244 -7.70 3.45 -8.72
C VAL A 244 -7.79 4.90 -8.29
N LEU A 245 -8.72 5.24 -7.39
CA LEU A 245 -8.92 6.60 -6.90
C LEU A 245 -7.67 7.14 -6.21
N VAL A 246 -7.09 6.37 -5.28
CA VAL A 246 -5.92 6.83 -4.53
C VAL A 246 -4.69 6.94 -5.43
N VAL A 247 -4.44 5.95 -6.31
CA VAL A 247 -3.33 6.00 -7.26
C VAL A 247 -3.45 7.20 -8.20
N THR A 248 -4.66 7.49 -8.70
CA THR A 248 -4.89 8.65 -9.57
C THR A 248 -4.54 9.96 -8.87
N VAL A 249 -4.97 10.14 -7.61
CA VAL A 249 -4.63 11.35 -6.84
C VAL A 249 -3.14 11.45 -6.59
N ALA A 250 -2.47 10.35 -6.22
CA ALA A 250 -1.02 10.33 -6.03
C ALA A 250 -0.24 10.62 -7.31
N ASP A 251 -0.70 10.11 -8.45
CA ASP A 251 -0.11 10.38 -9.77
C ASP A 251 -0.17 11.88 -10.11
N GLN A 252 -1.28 12.55 -9.81
CA GLN A 252 -1.41 14.01 -9.95
C GLN A 252 -0.47 14.78 -9.00
N ILE A 253 -0.29 14.31 -7.77
CA ILE A 253 0.67 14.90 -6.82
C ILE A 253 2.10 14.74 -7.35
N CYS A 254 2.47 13.54 -7.81
CA CYS A 254 3.78 13.25 -8.39
C CYS A 254 4.06 14.11 -9.63
N CYS A 255 3.04 14.32 -10.48
CA CYS A 255 3.12 15.21 -11.64
C CYS A 255 3.46 16.66 -11.23
N ARG A 256 2.78 17.20 -10.20
CA ARG A 256 3.06 18.55 -9.68
C ARG A 256 4.46 18.67 -9.09
N ILE A 257 4.93 17.64 -8.37
CA ILE A 257 6.30 17.57 -7.83
C ILE A 257 7.31 17.61 -8.99
N SER A 258 7.17 16.73 -9.98
CA SER A 258 8.07 16.65 -11.14
C SER A 258 8.15 17.96 -11.92
N ARG A 259 7.00 18.61 -12.20
CA ARG A 259 6.95 19.91 -12.88
C ARG A 259 7.66 21.02 -12.09
N SER A 260 7.47 21.03 -10.77
CA SER A 260 8.10 22.01 -9.89
C SER A 260 9.63 21.83 -9.83
N CYS A 261 10.12 20.58 -9.90
CA CYS A 261 11.56 20.29 -10.00
C CYS A 261 12.14 20.72 -11.36
N LYS A 262 11.40 20.52 -12.46
CA LYS A 262 11.86 20.95 -13.80
C LYS A 262 12.05 22.45 -13.87
N ALA A 263 11.11 23.23 -13.34
CA ALA A 263 11.21 24.68 -13.28
C ALA A 263 12.45 25.16 -12.47
N PHE A 264 12.83 24.41 -11.43
CA PHE A 264 14.02 24.71 -10.62
C PHE A 264 15.35 24.49 -11.36
N LEU A 265 15.41 23.51 -12.28
CA LEU A 265 16.63 23.21 -13.04
C LEU A 265 16.84 24.13 -14.25
N THR A 266 15.80 24.86 -14.66
CA THR A 266 15.83 25.76 -15.83
C THR A 266 15.95 27.24 -15.46
N ALA A 267 15.92 27.58 -14.17
CA ALA A 267 16.06 28.94 -13.64
C ALA A 267 17.49 29.16 -13.12
#